data_AF-A0A0F9JG83-F1
#
_entry.id   AF-A0A0F9JG83-F1
#
_cell.length_a   1.000
_cell.length_b   1.000
_cell.length_c   1.000
_cell.angle_alpha   90.00
_cell.angle_beta   90.00
_cell.angle_gamma   90.00
#
_symmetry.space_group_name_H-M   'P 1'
#
loop_
_entity.id
_entity.type
_entity.pdbx_description
1 polymer ?
#
loop_
_entity_poly.entity_id
_entity_poly.type
_entity_poly.pdbx_seq_one_letter_code
_entity_poly.pdbx_strand_id
1 'polypeptide(L)'
;MIISRTPYRISFFGGGSDYEAWYSRHGGAVLSVTINKYCYISLRRMPPFLGNKYLVFWSQMEKVNHRKDIQHAGVRGCLELARRYSACGRARVP
;
A
#
# COMPACT_ATOMS: atom_id res chain seq x y z
N MET A 1 8.43 -13.63 8.46
CA MET A 1 8.61 -12.19 8.18
C MET A 1 8.79 -12.05 6.68
N ILE A 2 8.14 -11.07 6.05
CA ILE A 2 8.24 -10.79 4.61
C ILE A 2 8.77 -9.37 4.48
N ILE A 3 9.75 -9.17 3.60
CA ILE A 3 10.32 -7.85 3.31
C ILE A 3 10.20 -7.63 1.81
N SER A 4 9.62 -6.49 1.42
CA SER A 4 9.54 -6.07 0.02
C SER A 4 10.42 -4.85 -0.21
N ARG A 5 11.09 -4.82 -1.36
CA ARG A 5 11.93 -3.70 -1.83
C ARG A 5 11.32 -3.15 -3.12
N THR A 6 10.86 -1.91 -3.07
CA THR A 6 10.25 -1.23 -4.23
C THR A 6 11.15 -0.06 -4.66
N PRO A 7 11.56 0.03 -5.93
CA PRO A 7 12.38 1.14 -6.40
C PRO A 7 11.59 2.45 -6.45
N TYR A 8 12.24 3.57 -6.13
CA TYR A 8 11.69 4.88 -6.42
C TYR A 8 11.72 5.16 -7.92
N ARG A 9 10.76 5.97 -8.39
CA ARG A 9 10.59 6.33 -9.80
C ARG A 9 10.63 7.84 -9.97
N ILE A 10 11.28 8.30 -11.05
CA ILE A 10 11.22 9.68 -11.53
C ILE A 10 10.35 9.70 -12.79
N SER A 11 9.33 10.55 -12.79
CA SER A 11 8.42 10.71 -13.94
C SER A 11 8.90 11.82 -14.87
N PHE A 12 9.04 11.51 -16.16
CA PHE A 12 9.36 12.45 -17.24
C PHE A 12 8.12 12.95 -17.98
N PHE A 13 7.10 12.10 -18.13
CA PHE A 13 5.87 12.44 -18.82
C PHE A 13 4.67 11.73 -18.19
N GLY A 14 3.49 12.36 -18.27
CA GLY A 14 2.22 11.74 -17.88
C GLY A 14 1.88 11.80 -16.39
N GLY A 15 2.54 12.64 -15.59
CA GLY A 15 2.35 12.65 -14.13
C GLY A 15 0.95 13.01 -13.61
N GLY A 16 0.03 13.49 -14.46
CA GLY A 16 -1.39 13.70 -14.10
C GLY A 16 -2.35 12.74 -14.82
N SER A 17 -1.83 11.89 -15.70
CA SER A 17 -2.62 10.90 -16.43
C SER A 17 -2.80 9.60 -15.63
N ASP A 18 -2.22 9.51 -14.44
CA ASP A 18 -2.34 8.40 -13.50
C ASP A 18 -3.54 8.54 -12.54
N TYR A 19 -4.21 9.70 -12.52
CA TYR A 19 -5.43 9.91 -11.77
C TYR A 19 -6.66 9.29 -12.45
N GLU A 20 -7.45 8.54 -11.69
CA GLU A 20 -8.69 7.88 -12.15
C GLU A 20 -9.65 8.84 -12.85
N ALA A 21 -9.81 10.03 -12.29
CA ALA A 21 -10.67 11.07 -12.87
C ALA A 21 -10.27 11.46 -14.31
N TRP A 22 -8.99 11.31 -14.67
CA TRP A 22 -8.47 11.59 -15.99
C TRP A 22 -8.46 10.37 -16.90
N TYR A 23 -7.80 9.28 -16.45
CA TYR A 23 -7.57 8.13 -17.33
C TYR A 23 -8.84 7.38 -17.71
N SER A 24 -9.87 7.44 -16.87
CA SER A 24 -11.18 6.82 -17.17
C SER A 24 -11.85 7.41 -18.41
N ARG A 25 -11.54 8.66 -18.76
CA ARG A 25 -12.16 9.40 -19.88
C ARG A 25 -11.23 9.58 -21.08
N HIS A 26 -9.93 9.76 -20.84
CA HIS A 26 -8.96 10.17 -21.87
C HIS A 26 -7.84 9.13 -22.10
N GLY A 27 -7.84 8.02 -21.36
CA GLY A 27 -6.72 7.08 -21.32
C GLY A 27 -5.52 7.64 -20.54
N GLY A 28 -4.44 6.86 -20.48
CA GLY A 28 -3.23 7.23 -19.75
C GLY A 28 -1.97 6.82 -20.49
N ALA A 29 -1.02 7.74 -20.60
CA ALA A 29 0.34 7.48 -21.07
C ALA A 29 1.32 8.10 -20.08
N VAL A 30 2.26 7.31 -19.58
CA VAL A 30 3.27 7.72 -18.60
C VAL A 30 4.65 7.26 -19.04
N LEU A 31 5.67 8.08 -18.80
CA LEU A 31 7.07 7.73 -18.99
C LEU A 31 7.82 8.02 -17.68
N SER A 32 8.31 6.98 -17.04
CA SER A 32 9.07 7.08 -15.78
C SER A 32 10.21 6.08 -15.78
N VAL A 33 11.32 6.42 -15.11
CA VAL A 33 12.44 5.50 -14.89
C VAL A 33 12.61 5.24 -13.40
N THR A 34 13.14 4.07 -13.08
CA THR A 34 13.58 3.77 -11.71
C THR A 34 14.94 4.38 -11.44
N ILE A 35 15.19 4.73 -10.19
CA ILE A 35 16.51 5.15 -9.72
C ILE A 35 17.06 4.14 -8.72
N ASN A 36 18.37 4.18 -8.48
CA ASN A 36 19.04 3.33 -7.49
C ASN A 36 18.77 3.80 -6.04
N LYS A 37 17.49 3.93 -5.69
CA LYS A 37 16.96 4.27 -4.37
C LYS A 37 15.70 3.42 -4.18
N TYR A 38 15.48 2.93 -2.95
CA TYR A 38 14.41 1.97 -2.70
C TYR A 38 13.64 2.28 -1.42
N CYS A 39 12.33 1.99 -1.44
CA CYS A 39 11.48 1.90 -0.27
C CYS A 39 11.43 0.44 0.20
N TYR A 40 11.58 0.24 1.52
CA TYR A 40 11.53 -1.08 2.14
C TYR A 40 10.30 -1.16 3.05
N ILE A 41 9.50 -2.20 2.86
CA ILE A 41 8.36 -2.50 3.72
C ILE A 41 8.58 -3.87 4.32
N SER A 42 8.52 -3.95 5.65
CA SER A 42 8.62 -5.19 6.39
C SER A 42 7.28 -5.53 7.04
N LEU A 43 6.86 -6.78 6.90
CA LEU A 43 5.62 -7.30 7.46
C LEU A 43 5.92 -8.59 8.21
N ARG A 44 5.36 -8.72 9.41
CA ARG A 44 5.38 -9.98 10.16
C ARG A 44 4.05 -10.17 10.88
N ARG A 45 3.72 -11.42 11.16
CA ARG A 45 2.62 -11.71 12.08
C ARG A 45 2.99 -11.18 13.46
N MET A 46 2.02 -10.52 14.10
CA MET A 46 2.22 -9.95 15.43
C MET A 46 2.36 -11.09 16.46
N PRO A 47 3.39 -11.06 17.32
CA PRO A 47 3.53 -12.04 18.38
C PRO A 47 2.33 -12.01 19.34
N PRO A 48 1.82 -13.17 19.79
CA PRO A 48 0.58 -13.27 20.56
C PRO A 48 0.63 -12.63 21.96
N PHE A 49 1.83 -12.39 22.50
CA PHE A 49 2.03 -11.88 23.87
C PHE A 49 2.04 -10.35 24.00
N LEU A 50 1.95 -9.61 22.89
CA LEU A 50 2.11 -8.14 22.90
C LEU A 50 0.80 -7.35 23.11
N GLY A 51 -0.31 -8.03 23.40
CA GLY A 51 -1.63 -7.46 23.70
C GLY A 51 -2.35 -6.82 22.51
N ASN A 52 -1.62 -6.07 21.67
CA ASN A 52 -2.12 -5.40 20.48
C ASN A 52 -2.03 -6.30 19.25
N LYS A 53 -3.06 -6.27 18.40
CA LYS A 53 -3.08 -7.04 17.15
C LYS A 53 -2.26 -6.42 16.02
N TYR A 54 -2.12 -5.10 16.01
CA TYR A 54 -1.41 -4.37 14.98
C TYR A 54 -0.41 -3.39 15.58
N LEU A 55 0.78 -3.36 14.98
CA LEU A 55 1.84 -2.41 15.26
C LEU A 55 2.33 -1.87 13.92
N VAL A 56 2.11 -0.57 13.68
CA VAL A 56 2.45 0.09 12.42
C VAL A 56 3.47 1.18 12.71
N PHE A 57 4.59 1.14 11.98
CA PHE A 57 5.65 2.13 12.09
C PHE A 57 5.70 2.97 10.81
N TRP A 58 5.65 4.28 10.99
CA TRP A 58 5.87 5.29 9.96
C TRP A 58 6.51 6.51 10.64
N SER A 59 6.14 7.74 10.27
CA SER A 59 6.55 8.94 11.04
C SER A 59 6.12 8.87 12.52
N GLN A 60 5.19 7.98 12.85
CA GLN A 60 4.72 7.69 14.20
C GLN A 60 4.63 6.17 14.43
N MET A 61 4.51 5.79 15.69
CA MET A 61 4.26 4.40 16.09
C MET A 61 2.80 4.23 16.52
N GLU A 62 2.06 3.42 15.79
CA GLU A 62 0.65 3.11 16.09
C GLU A 62 0.53 1.71 16.70
N LYS A 63 -0.10 1.62 17.88
CA LYS A 63 -0.45 0.37 18.56
C LYS A 63 -1.96 0.27 18.63
N VAL A 64 -2.56 -0.62 17.83
CA VAL A 64 -4.03 -0.71 17.73
C VAL A 64 -4.51 -2.17 17.71
N ASN A 65 -5.76 -2.35 18.14
CA ASN A 65 -6.41 -3.66 18.20
C ASN A 65 -7.27 -3.96 16.97
N HIS A 66 -7.84 -2.94 16.34
CA HIS A 66 -8.61 -3.10 15.13
C HIS A 66 -7.95 -2.37 13.96
N ARG A 67 -7.95 -3.02 12.80
CA ARG A 67 -7.40 -2.46 11.55
C ARG A 67 -8.01 -1.12 11.15
N LYS A 68 -9.26 -0.83 11.57
CA LYS A 68 -9.98 0.41 11.24
C LYS A 68 -9.39 1.62 11.96
N ASP A 69 -8.78 1.37 13.12
CA ASP A 69 -8.20 2.39 14.01
C ASP A 69 -6.81 2.81 13.55
N ILE A 70 -6.23 2.14 12.54
CA ILE A 70 -4.98 2.52 11.91
C ILE A 70 -5.18 3.88 11.22
N GLN A 71 -4.39 4.87 11.63
CA GLN A 71 -4.42 6.24 11.12
C GLN A 71 -3.73 6.33 9.75
N HIS A 72 -2.65 5.57 9.54
CA HIS A 72 -1.99 5.54 8.24
C HIS A 72 -2.93 5.03 7.13
N ALA A 73 -3.42 5.95 6.30
CA ALA A 73 -4.42 5.68 5.28
C ALA A 73 -4.00 4.57 4.29
N GLY A 74 -2.76 4.61 3.80
CA GLY A 74 -2.23 3.59 2.90
C GLY A 74 -2.21 2.18 3.50
N VAL A 75 -1.68 2.01 4.72
CA VAL A 75 -1.67 0.72 5.43
C VAL A 75 -3.08 0.21 5.68
N ARG A 76 -3.98 1.07 6.18
CA ARG A 76 -5.39 0.72 6.40
C ARG A 76 -6.08 0.26 5.12
N GLY A 77 -5.93 1.03 4.04
CA GLY A 77 -6.51 0.72 2.73
C GLY A 77 -5.99 -0.60 2.15
N CYS A 78 -4.67 -0.82 2.20
CA CYS A 78 -4.06 -2.07 1.73
C CYS A 78 -4.56 -3.30 2.51
N LEU A 79 -4.69 -3.19 3.84
CA LEU A 79 -5.22 -4.28 4.67
C LEU A 79 -6.70 -4.56 4.39
N GLU A 80 -7.49 -3.52 4.12
CA GLU A 80 -8.89 -3.69 3.73
C GLU A 80 -9.01 -4.37 2.36
N LEU A 81 -8.23 -3.91 1.38
CA LEU A 81 -8.18 -4.47 0.04
C LEU A 81 -7.76 -5.95 0.07
N ALA A 82 -6.69 -6.29 0.80
CA ALA A 82 -6.23 -7.67 0.98
C ALA A 82 -7.34 -8.59 1.53
N ARG A 83 -8.13 -8.10 2.49
CA ARG A 83 -9.27 -8.84 3.04
C ARG A 83 -10.37 -9.07 2.00
N ARG A 84 -10.68 -8.08 1.17
CA ARG A 84 -11.66 -8.23 0.08
C ARG A 84 -11.24 -9.34 -0.88
N TYR A 85 -9.95 -9.41 -1.24
CA TYR A 85 -9.44 -10.50 -2.07
C TYR A 85 -9.50 -11.87 -1.40
N SER A 86 -9.21 -11.95 -0.10
CA SER A 86 -9.33 -13.22 0.65
C SER A 86 -10.78 -13.70 0.76
N ALA A 87 -11.74 -12.78 0.82
CA ALA A 87 -13.17 -13.11 0.90
C ALA A 87 -13.79 -13.42 -0.47
N CYS A 88 -13.28 -12.83 -1.55
CA CYS A 88 -13.90 -12.89 -2.88
C CYS A 88 -13.30 -13.99 -3.78
N GLY A 89 -12.33 -14.78 -3.33
CA GLY A 89 -11.80 -15.91 -4.11
C GLY A 89 -11.34 -15.49 -5.50
N ARG A 90 -10.27 -14.66 -5.60
CA ARG A 90 -9.60 -14.35 -6.88
C ARG A 90 -10.52 -13.79 -7.99
N ALA A 91 -11.52 -12.97 -7.67
CA ALA A 91 -12.33 -12.28 -8.68
C ALA A 91 -12.06 -10.77 -8.72
N ARG A 92 -11.57 -10.33 -9.90
CA ARG A 92 -11.57 -9.01 -10.54
C ARG A 92 -11.68 -7.76 -9.64
N VAL A 93 -10.59 -6.99 -9.64
CA VAL A 93 -10.68 -5.52 -9.53
C VAL A 93 -11.09 -5.01 -10.91
N PRO A 94 -11.97 -4.00 -11.03
CA PRO A 94 -12.07 -3.21 -12.25
C PRO A 94 -10.72 -2.57 -12.62
#